data_AF-A0A2V8IQJ4-F1
#
_entry.id   AF-A0A2V8IQJ4-F1
#
_cell.length_a   1.000
_cell.length_b   1.000
_cell.length_c   1.000
_cell.angle_alpha   90.00
_cell.angle_beta   90.00
_cell.angle_gamma   90.00
#
_symmetry.space_group_name_H-M   'P 1'
#
loop_
_entity.id
_entity.type
_entity.pdbx_description
1 polymer ?
#
loop_
_entity_poly.entity_id
_entity_poly.type
_entity_poly.pdbx_seq_one_letter_code
_entity_poly.pdbx_strand_id
1 'polypeptide(L)'
;VGFAAVRDWNAWLRYETKDSAGTASPLAGDITRIYTECSSQPCRFLNDFRYLGFNEAENGKPVFDGILQWIGAGDGISMNYRWSDPGRTERNRQDHLYLEGRFPFANVMTKDPITGRSDSRYARCEKTHTCPYAMEIFSANEYWVKAGSLMTTDPAGEKDLPDSPFTRIYFMSSMQHGTGNPASKGNCQLFQNPLDQQGVQRALFVALGCRRPASLRSFRRERS
;
A
#
# COMPACT_ATOMS: atom_id res chain seq x y z
N VAL A 1 11.44 12.55 8.64
CA VAL A 1 10.64 13.75 8.27
C VAL A 1 9.55 13.44 7.25
N GLY A 2 9.81 12.65 6.18
CA GLY A 2 8.82 12.37 5.12
C GLY A 2 7.46 11.82 5.60
N PHE A 3 7.42 10.70 6.33
CA PHE A 3 6.14 10.11 6.80
C PHE A 3 5.34 11.04 7.71
N ALA A 4 6.00 11.68 8.68
CA ALA A 4 5.36 12.63 9.59
C ALA A 4 4.77 13.82 8.84
N ALA A 5 5.49 14.39 7.87
CA ALA A 5 5.00 15.51 7.07
C ALA A 5 3.71 15.14 6.30
N VAL A 6 3.64 13.94 5.70
CA VAL A 6 2.42 13.48 5.02
C VAL A 6 1.28 13.26 6.01
N ARG A 7 1.54 12.67 7.18
CA ARG A 7 0.55 12.49 8.26
C ARG A 7 -0.01 13.84 8.71
N ASP A 8 0.86 14.76 9.09
CA ASP A 8 0.50 16.02 9.74
C ASP A 8 -0.22 16.96 8.78
N TRP A 9 0.22 17.02 7.53
CA TRP A 9 -0.46 17.80 6.49
C TRP A 9 -1.90 17.33 6.26
N ASN A 10 -2.09 16.02 6.04
CA ASN A 10 -3.43 15.47 5.79
C ASN A 10 -4.32 15.55 7.04
N ALA A 11 -3.74 15.35 8.23
CA ALA A 11 -4.45 15.53 9.49
C ALA A 11 -4.88 16.99 9.70
N TRP A 12 -4.00 17.96 9.40
CA TRP A 12 -4.32 19.39 9.50
C TRP A 12 -5.48 19.77 8.60
N LEU A 13 -5.41 19.38 7.32
CA LEU A 13 -6.49 19.63 6.35
C LEU A 13 -7.83 19.08 6.85
N ARG A 14 -7.82 17.89 7.48
CA ARG A 14 -9.04 17.22 7.94
C ARG A 14 -9.60 17.76 9.24
N TYR A 15 -8.74 18.10 10.19
CA TYR A 15 -9.15 18.27 11.59
C TYR A 15 -8.99 19.68 12.13
N GLU A 16 -8.12 20.49 11.55
CA GLU A 16 -7.79 21.81 12.13
C GLU A 16 -8.67 22.91 11.55
N THR A 17 -9.12 23.80 12.44
CA THR A 17 -9.96 24.95 12.04
C THR A 17 -9.14 26.20 11.76
N LYS A 18 -7.84 26.21 12.10
CA LYS A 18 -6.94 27.36 11.93
C LYS A 18 -5.47 26.93 11.87
N ASP A 19 -4.62 27.77 11.30
CA ASP A 19 -3.16 27.63 11.35
C ASP A 19 -2.58 28.16 12.68
N SER A 20 -1.25 28.10 12.80
CA SER A 20 -0.52 28.60 13.99
C SER A 20 -0.53 30.12 14.15
N ALA A 21 -0.84 30.88 13.08
CA ALA A 21 -1.01 32.34 13.12
C ALA A 21 -2.47 32.74 13.42
N GLY A 22 -3.40 31.77 13.50
CA GLY A 22 -4.82 32.00 13.73
C GLY A 22 -5.65 32.21 12.46
N THR A 23 -5.06 32.06 11.27
CA THR A 23 -5.79 32.11 9.99
C THR A 23 -6.73 30.92 9.91
N ALA A 24 -8.01 31.15 9.61
CA ALA A 24 -8.99 30.07 9.49
C ALA A 24 -8.62 29.10 8.36
N SER A 25 -8.80 27.80 8.60
CA SER A 25 -8.63 26.77 7.57
C SER A 25 -9.79 26.85 6.57
N PRO A 26 -9.52 26.93 5.26
CA PRO A 26 -10.57 27.01 4.24
C PRO A 26 -11.37 25.71 4.08
N LEU A 27 -10.92 24.61 4.71
CA LEU A 27 -11.55 23.27 4.62
C LEU A 27 -12.09 22.80 5.98
N ALA A 28 -12.14 23.69 6.97
CA ALA A 28 -12.55 23.36 8.33
C ALA A 28 -13.95 22.73 8.37
N GLY A 29 -14.00 21.43 8.66
CA GLY A 29 -15.25 20.67 8.74
C GLY A 29 -15.76 20.09 7.41
N ASP A 30 -15.13 20.40 6.28
CA ASP A 30 -15.57 19.95 4.96
C ASP A 30 -15.00 18.57 4.56
N ILE A 31 -13.80 18.24 5.06
CA ILE A 31 -13.14 16.96 4.74
C ILE A 31 -13.68 15.84 5.63
N THR A 32 -14.56 15.02 5.07
CA THR A 32 -15.09 13.84 5.76
C THR A 32 -14.29 12.57 5.50
N ARG A 33 -13.57 12.50 4.36
CA ARG A 33 -12.74 11.36 3.96
C ARG A 33 -11.51 11.79 3.16
N ILE A 34 -10.42 11.07 3.32
CA ILE A 34 -9.20 11.22 2.51
C ILE A 34 -8.86 9.87 1.87
N TYR A 35 -8.81 9.88 0.54
CA TYR A 35 -8.33 8.75 -0.27
C TYR A 35 -7.04 9.15 -0.96
N THR A 36 -6.14 8.19 -1.11
CA THR A 36 -4.89 8.39 -1.86
C THR A 36 -4.73 7.32 -2.92
N GLU A 37 -4.14 7.70 -4.04
CA GLU A 37 -3.68 6.81 -5.11
C GLU A 37 -2.17 6.96 -5.22
N CYS A 38 -1.50 5.84 -5.51
CA CYS A 38 -0.07 5.82 -5.69
C CYS A 38 0.31 4.85 -6.80
N SER A 39 1.47 5.09 -7.40
CA SER A 39 2.09 4.22 -8.38
C SER A 39 3.57 4.07 -8.05
N SER A 40 4.07 2.83 -7.99
CA SER A 40 5.49 2.48 -7.81
C SER A 40 6.04 2.88 -6.43
N GLN A 41 7.22 3.52 -6.34
CA GLN A 41 7.86 3.90 -5.07
C GLN A 41 6.95 4.60 -4.05
N PRO A 42 6.11 5.58 -4.43
CA PRO A 42 5.08 6.14 -3.54
C PRO A 42 4.18 5.11 -2.85
N CYS A 43 3.90 3.95 -3.46
CA CYS A 43 3.15 2.89 -2.79
C CYS A 43 3.98 2.15 -1.74
N ARG A 44 5.28 1.96 -2.00
CA ARG A 44 6.20 1.42 -0.99
C ARG A 44 6.36 2.38 0.20
N PHE A 45 6.30 3.68 -0.07
CA PHE A 45 6.16 4.69 0.98
C PHE A 45 4.88 4.44 1.79
N LEU A 46 3.73 4.23 1.15
CA LEU A 46 2.48 3.98 1.88
C LEU A 46 2.49 2.63 2.64
N ASN A 47 3.22 1.63 2.17
CA ASN A 47 3.44 0.37 2.90
C ASN A 47 4.19 0.61 4.21
N ASP A 48 5.26 1.39 4.19
CA ASP A 48 6.01 1.74 5.39
C ASP A 48 5.26 2.75 6.27
N PHE A 49 4.56 3.72 5.68
CA PHE A 49 3.69 4.66 6.38
C PHE A 49 2.66 3.92 7.22
N ARG A 50 1.96 2.95 6.61
CA ARG A 50 0.97 2.10 7.30
C ARG A 50 1.64 1.20 8.35
N TYR A 51 2.73 0.51 7.98
CA TYR A 51 3.44 -0.39 8.88
C TYR A 51 3.96 0.30 10.15
N LEU A 52 4.51 1.51 9.99
CA LEU A 52 5.09 2.29 11.08
C LEU A 52 4.02 3.03 11.91
N GLY A 53 2.76 2.97 11.52
CA GLY A 53 1.64 3.54 12.27
C GLY A 53 1.36 5.01 11.98
N PHE A 54 1.89 5.57 10.89
CA PHE A 54 1.68 6.98 10.55
C PHE A 54 0.24 7.29 10.08
N ASN A 55 -0.63 6.28 9.94
CA ASN A 55 -2.05 6.55 9.69
C ASN A 55 -2.82 7.00 10.94
N GLU A 56 -2.18 7.02 12.12
CA GLU A 56 -2.68 7.68 13.31
C GLU A 56 -2.09 9.10 13.41
N ALA A 57 -2.96 10.11 13.36
CA ALA A 57 -2.60 11.51 13.61
C ALA A 57 -2.27 11.74 15.09
N GLU A 58 -1.64 12.87 15.41
CA GLU A 58 -1.26 13.18 16.81
C GLU A 58 -2.46 13.34 17.75
N ASN A 59 -3.65 13.57 17.20
CA ASN A 59 -4.92 13.58 17.93
C ASN A 59 -5.59 12.19 18.03
N GLY A 60 -4.89 11.12 17.65
CA GLY A 60 -5.37 9.72 17.72
C GLY A 60 -6.36 9.32 16.62
N LYS A 61 -6.62 10.18 15.62
CA LYS A 61 -7.61 9.92 14.56
C LYS A 61 -6.95 9.39 13.27
N PRO A 62 -7.71 8.67 12.42
CA PRO A 62 -7.18 8.19 11.14
C PRO A 62 -6.81 9.35 10.20
N VAL A 63 -5.72 9.20 9.45
CA VAL A 63 -5.31 10.13 8.38
C VAL A 63 -6.03 9.78 7.08
N PHE A 64 -5.67 8.65 6.46
CA PHE A 64 -6.30 8.13 5.25
C PHE A 64 -7.42 7.15 5.59
N ASP A 65 -8.55 7.26 4.89
CA ASP A 65 -9.65 6.29 4.94
C ASP A 65 -9.44 5.15 3.93
N GLY A 66 -8.76 5.44 2.81
CA GLY A 66 -8.45 4.43 1.83
C GLY A 66 -7.24 4.72 0.94
N ILE A 67 -6.66 3.64 0.43
CA ILE A 67 -5.45 3.65 -0.39
C ILE A 67 -5.71 2.80 -1.64
N LEU A 68 -5.52 3.35 -2.82
CA LEU A 68 -5.39 2.57 -4.06
C LEU A 68 -3.90 2.49 -4.42
N GLN A 69 -3.34 1.28 -4.37
CA GLN A 69 -1.94 1.07 -4.71
C GLN A 69 -1.80 0.39 -6.05
N TRP A 70 -1.02 1.01 -6.93
CA TRP A 70 -0.51 0.37 -8.14
C TRP A 70 0.97 0.06 -7.97
N ILE A 71 1.35 -1.20 -8.19
CA ILE A 71 2.74 -1.70 -8.31
C ILE A 71 3.69 -1.37 -7.14
N GLY A 72 3.15 -1.23 -5.92
CA GLY A 72 3.92 -1.19 -4.67
C GLY A 72 4.28 -2.58 -4.13
N ALA A 73 3.35 -3.52 -4.27
CA ALA A 73 3.42 -4.90 -3.76
C ALA A 73 3.91 -4.99 -2.30
N GLY A 74 4.69 -6.00 -1.92
CA GLY A 74 5.05 -6.28 -0.51
C GLY A 74 6.20 -5.41 0.03
N ASP A 75 6.84 -4.66 -0.85
CA ASP A 75 8.09 -3.95 -0.59
C ASP A 75 7.88 -2.61 0.14
N GLY A 76 8.88 -2.24 0.95
CA GLY A 76 8.96 -0.95 1.64
C GLY A 76 9.85 0.05 0.90
N ILE A 77 9.91 1.28 1.39
CA ILE A 77 10.76 2.35 0.84
C ILE A 77 12.04 2.55 1.68
N SER A 78 12.05 2.05 2.93
CA SER A 78 13.19 2.12 3.86
C SER A 78 13.77 3.52 4.07
N MET A 79 12.91 4.55 4.06
CA MET A 79 13.33 5.96 4.27
C MET A 79 13.94 6.25 5.64
N ASN A 80 13.68 5.41 6.65
CA ASN A 80 14.17 5.61 8.02
C ASN A 80 15.52 4.94 8.31
N TYR A 81 16.24 4.48 7.28
CA TYR A 81 17.51 3.80 7.43
C TYR A 81 18.68 4.74 7.09
N ARG A 82 19.78 4.58 7.83
CA ARG A 82 20.99 5.36 7.59
C ARG A 82 21.49 5.08 6.16
N TRP A 83 21.81 6.15 5.42
CA TRP A 83 22.21 6.10 4.01
C TRP A 83 21.17 5.49 3.06
N SER A 84 19.89 5.52 3.45
CA SER A 84 18.79 5.19 2.54
C SER A 84 18.83 6.07 1.30
N ASP A 85 18.60 5.46 0.15
CA ASP A 85 18.39 6.11 -1.14
C ASP A 85 17.01 5.68 -1.66
N PRO A 86 15.93 6.36 -1.27
CA PRO A 86 14.56 5.97 -1.62
C PRO A 86 14.33 5.82 -3.13
N GLY A 87 15.19 6.44 -3.97
CA GLY A 87 15.16 6.31 -5.42
C GLY A 87 15.68 4.97 -5.94
N ARG A 88 16.46 4.23 -5.15
CA ARG A 88 17.02 2.92 -5.50
C ARG A 88 15.98 1.81 -5.35
N THR A 89 16.07 0.80 -6.19
CA THR A 89 15.20 -0.38 -6.12
C THR A 89 15.97 -1.64 -6.45
N GLU A 90 15.74 -2.68 -5.65
CA GLU A 90 16.16 -4.04 -5.97
C GLU A 90 15.35 -4.52 -7.20
N ARG A 91 15.99 -5.32 -8.06
CA ARG A 91 15.31 -6.09 -9.11
C ARG A 91 16.08 -7.38 -9.35
N ASN A 92 15.55 -8.23 -10.22
CA ASN A 92 16.28 -9.39 -10.74
C ASN A 92 17.67 -8.97 -11.28
N ARG A 93 18.72 -9.38 -10.53
CA ARG A 93 20.15 -9.09 -10.76
C ARG A 93 20.60 -7.64 -10.54
N GLN A 94 19.84 -6.84 -9.80
CA GLN A 94 20.20 -5.47 -9.46
C GLN A 94 19.94 -5.22 -7.97
N ASP A 95 20.91 -4.61 -7.29
CA ASP A 95 20.70 -3.99 -5.98
C ASP A 95 20.11 -4.92 -4.89
N HIS A 96 20.36 -6.23 -4.95
CA HIS A 96 19.84 -7.25 -4.01
C HIS A 96 20.10 -7.00 -2.53
N LEU A 97 21.16 -6.23 -2.21
CA LEU A 97 21.50 -5.87 -0.83
C LEU A 97 20.81 -4.59 -0.37
N TYR A 98 20.06 -3.92 -1.26
CA TYR A 98 19.30 -2.74 -0.90
C TYR A 98 18.10 -3.12 -0.03
N LEU A 99 17.86 -2.32 1.00
CA LEU A 99 16.85 -2.60 2.00
C LEU A 99 15.47 -2.23 1.44
N GLU A 100 14.83 -3.14 0.70
CA GLU A 100 13.50 -2.89 0.11
C GLU A 100 12.48 -3.94 0.58
N GLY A 101 12.77 -5.23 0.33
CA GLY A 101 11.94 -6.36 0.74
C GLY A 101 12.18 -6.77 2.18
N ARG A 102 11.54 -6.07 3.13
CA ARG A 102 11.63 -6.41 4.55
C ARG A 102 10.30 -6.82 5.15
N PHE A 103 10.39 -7.85 5.98
CA PHE A 103 9.29 -8.30 6.83
C PHE A 103 8.78 -7.17 7.73
N PRO A 104 7.45 -7.00 7.88
CA PRO A 104 6.38 -7.85 7.31
C PRO A 104 6.02 -7.53 5.85
N PHE A 105 5.73 -8.56 5.05
CA PHE A 105 5.30 -8.42 3.66
C PHE A 105 3.78 -8.36 3.51
N ALA A 106 3.06 -9.16 4.32
CA ALA A 106 1.63 -9.34 4.21
C ALA A 106 0.82 -8.36 5.07
N ASN A 107 -0.45 -8.23 4.71
CA ASN A 107 -1.43 -7.43 5.46
C ASN A 107 -1.92 -8.12 6.73
N VAL A 108 -1.83 -9.44 6.80
CA VAL A 108 -2.23 -10.27 7.95
C VAL A 108 -1.02 -10.71 8.75
N MET A 109 -1.23 -11.06 10.02
CA MET A 109 -0.15 -11.53 10.90
C MET A 109 0.52 -12.77 10.32
N THR A 110 1.83 -12.66 10.13
CA THR A 110 2.70 -13.76 9.68
C THR A 110 3.88 -13.90 10.63
N LYS A 111 4.61 -15.00 10.53
CA LYS A 111 5.84 -15.25 11.27
C LYS A 111 6.99 -15.40 10.30
N ASP A 112 8.03 -14.59 10.49
CA ASP A 112 9.28 -14.73 9.77
C ASP A 112 10.06 -15.94 10.31
N PRO A 113 10.34 -16.98 9.49
CA PRO A 113 11.09 -18.14 9.94
C PRO A 113 12.56 -17.85 10.19
N ILE A 114 13.11 -16.76 9.63
CA ILE A 114 14.53 -16.40 9.77
C ILE A 114 14.76 -15.67 11.10
N THR A 115 13.99 -14.62 11.37
CA THR A 115 14.15 -13.82 12.60
C THR A 115 13.28 -14.28 13.77
N GLY A 116 12.29 -15.14 13.52
CA GLY A 116 11.30 -15.57 14.50
C GLY A 116 10.23 -14.51 14.84
N ARG A 117 10.32 -13.30 14.27
CA ARG A 117 9.39 -12.20 14.52
C ARG A 117 8.01 -12.49 13.95
N SER A 118 6.96 -12.07 14.67
CA SER A 118 5.58 -12.10 14.17
C SER A 118 5.05 -10.68 14.03
N ASP A 119 4.57 -10.32 12.84
CA ASP A 119 4.13 -8.95 12.51
C ASP A 119 3.23 -8.94 11.26
N SER A 120 2.60 -7.79 10.98
CA SER A 120 1.87 -7.53 9.73
C SER A 120 1.93 -6.05 9.35
N ARG A 121 1.62 -5.72 8.10
CA ARG A 121 1.49 -4.32 7.67
C ARG A 121 0.37 -3.56 8.40
N TYR A 122 -0.61 -4.25 8.99
CA TYR A 122 -1.76 -3.66 9.68
C TYR A 122 -1.67 -3.70 11.22
N ALA A 123 -0.71 -4.42 11.80
CA ALA A 123 -0.66 -4.72 13.23
C ALA A 123 -0.69 -3.47 14.15
N ARG A 124 -0.14 -2.34 13.69
CA ARG A 124 -0.16 -1.08 14.47
C ARG A 124 -1.49 -0.35 14.37
N CYS A 125 -2.00 -0.16 13.16
CA CYS A 125 -3.25 0.58 12.96
C CYS A 125 -4.46 -0.15 13.57
N GLU A 126 -4.39 -1.48 13.69
CA GLU A 126 -5.48 -2.27 14.31
C GLU A 126 -5.61 -1.94 15.79
N LYS A 127 -4.47 -1.74 16.48
CA LYS A 127 -4.42 -1.37 17.89
C LYS A 127 -4.95 0.04 18.15
N THR A 128 -4.81 0.93 17.17
CA THR A 128 -5.20 2.35 17.30
C THR A 128 -6.51 2.65 16.58
N HIS A 129 -7.15 1.64 15.99
CA HIS A 129 -8.38 1.77 15.21
C HIS A 129 -8.28 2.79 14.07
N THR A 130 -7.09 2.91 13.47
CA THR A 130 -6.78 3.85 12.39
C THR A 130 -6.46 3.17 11.06
N CYS A 131 -6.90 1.92 10.85
CA CYS A 131 -6.53 1.21 9.62
C CYS A 131 -7.22 1.78 8.36
N PRO A 132 -6.44 2.11 7.30
CA PRO A 132 -7.03 2.49 6.01
C PRO A 132 -7.48 1.24 5.24
N TYR A 133 -8.53 1.36 4.44
CA TYR A 133 -8.91 0.29 3.52
C TYR A 133 -8.08 0.35 2.22
N ALA A 134 -7.40 -0.73 1.83
CA ALA A 134 -6.53 -0.72 0.66
C ALA A 134 -7.05 -1.60 -0.50
N MET A 135 -6.99 -1.06 -1.72
CA MET A 135 -7.04 -1.82 -2.96
C MET A 135 -5.60 -1.93 -3.48
N GLU A 136 -5.00 -3.11 -3.37
CA GLU A 136 -3.61 -3.34 -3.75
C GLU A 136 -3.56 -4.10 -5.07
N ILE A 137 -3.07 -3.42 -6.11
CA ILE A 137 -3.05 -3.91 -7.47
C ILE A 137 -1.59 -4.00 -7.92
N PHE A 138 -1.18 -5.15 -8.44
CA PHE A 138 0.19 -5.32 -8.91
C PHE A 138 0.27 -6.25 -10.13
N SER A 139 1.33 -6.08 -10.92
CA SER A 139 1.55 -6.85 -12.14
C SER A 139 2.36 -8.12 -11.88
N ALA A 140 2.53 -8.96 -12.92
CA ALA A 140 3.45 -10.09 -12.86
C ALA A 140 4.88 -9.67 -12.54
N ASN A 141 5.31 -8.47 -12.95
CA ASN A 141 6.64 -7.96 -12.59
C ASN A 141 6.80 -7.90 -11.07
N GLU A 142 5.90 -7.21 -10.37
CA GLU A 142 5.98 -7.03 -8.91
C GLU A 142 5.79 -8.34 -8.16
N TYR A 143 4.97 -9.25 -8.67
CA TYR A 143 4.80 -10.57 -8.08
C TYR A 143 6.15 -11.28 -7.92
N TRP A 144 7.00 -11.22 -8.95
CA TRP A 144 8.29 -11.90 -8.98
C TRP A 144 9.45 -11.09 -8.39
N VAL A 145 9.41 -9.75 -8.43
CA VAL A 145 10.57 -8.92 -8.07
C VAL A 145 10.29 -7.89 -6.97
N LYS A 146 9.09 -7.87 -6.38
CA LYS A 146 8.67 -6.87 -5.36
C LYS A 146 7.90 -7.51 -4.20
N ALA A 147 8.34 -8.69 -3.76
CA ALA A 147 7.71 -9.48 -2.69
C ALA A 147 6.19 -9.67 -2.82
N GLY A 148 5.65 -9.62 -4.05
CA GLY A 148 4.20 -9.69 -4.28
C GLY A 148 3.59 -11.05 -3.92
N SER A 149 4.33 -12.15 -4.13
CA SER A 149 3.91 -13.49 -3.68
C SER A 149 3.69 -13.56 -2.17
N LEU A 150 4.58 -12.92 -1.39
CA LEU A 150 4.56 -12.90 0.07
C LEU A 150 3.43 -12.04 0.67
N MET A 151 2.64 -11.38 -0.17
CA MET A 151 1.40 -10.73 0.27
C MET A 151 0.25 -11.73 0.44
N THR A 152 0.32 -12.87 -0.26
CA THR A 152 -0.71 -13.92 -0.28
C THR A 152 -0.22 -15.28 0.19
N THR A 153 1.09 -15.47 0.36
CA THR A 153 1.69 -16.67 0.97
C THR A 153 2.48 -16.31 2.21
N ASP A 154 2.70 -17.26 3.12
CA ASP A 154 3.58 -17.02 4.26
C ASP A 154 5.04 -16.78 3.84
N PRO A 155 5.91 -16.23 4.71
CA PRO A 155 7.29 -15.91 4.35
C PRO A 155 8.14 -17.12 3.92
N ALA A 156 7.71 -18.35 4.24
CA ALA A 156 8.35 -19.58 3.78
C ALA A 156 7.83 -20.05 2.40
N GLY A 157 6.70 -19.49 1.93
CA GLY A 157 6.04 -19.91 0.69
C GLY A 157 5.35 -21.28 0.81
N GLU A 158 5.05 -21.74 2.02
CA GLU A 158 4.52 -23.08 2.29
C GLU A 158 2.99 -23.11 2.28
N LYS A 159 2.34 -21.98 2.55
CA LYS A 159 0.88 -21.89 2.63
C LYS A 159 0.34 -20.53 2.21
N ASP A 160 -0.90 -20.55 1.73
CA ASP A 160 -1.68 -19.36 1.45
C ASP A 160 -2.11 -18.66 2.75
N LEU A 161 -2.17 -17.34 2.70
CA LEU A 161 -2.63 -16.48 3.79
C LEU A 161 -4.13 -16.20 3.66
N PRO A 162 -4.84 -16.00 4.78
CA PRO A 162 -6.22 -15.54 4.75
C PRO A 162 -6.30 -14.09 4.25
N ASP A 163 -7.47 -13.72 3.72
CA ASP A 163 -7.78 -12.34 3.37
C ASP A 163 -7.76 -11.42 4.60
N SER A 164 -7.26 -10.19 4.43
CA SER A 164 -7.44 -9.13 5.42
C SER A 164 -8.84 -8.51 5.34
N PRO A 165 -9.47 -8.15 6.47
CA PRO A 165 -10.70 -7.36 6.44
C PRO A 165 -10.48 -5.95 5.90
N PHE A 166 -9.23 -5.45 5.89
CA PHE A 166 -8.87 -4.10 5.50
C PHE A 166 -8.29 -3.98 4.09
N THR A 167 -8.08 -5.09 3.36
CA THR A 167 -7.51 -5.02 2.00
C THR A 167 -8.19 -5.93 1.00
N ARG A 168 -8.03 -5.60 -0.28
CA ARG A 168 -8.26 -6.50 -1.42
C ARG A 168 -7.04 -6.45 -2.32
N ILE A 169 -6.58 -7.63 -2.71
CA ILE A 169 -5.40 -7.81 -3.55
C ILE A 169 -5.87 -8.21 -4.94
N TYR A 170 -5.33 -7.56 -5.97
CA TYR A 170 -5.63 -7.79 -7.38
C TYR A 170 -4.34 -8.01 -8.15
N PHE A 171 -4.28 -9.14 -8.85
CA PHE A 171 -3.13 -9.53 -9.65
C PHE A 171 -3.40 -9.35 -11.14
N MET A 172 -2.63 -8.48 -11.79
CA MET A 172 -2.66 -8.31 -13.24
C MET A 172 -1.70 -9.33 -13.89
N SER A 173 -2.23 -10.52 -14.19
CA SER A 173 -1.46 -11.63 -14.75
C SER A 173 -0.80 -11.26 -16.08
N SER A 174 0.43 -11.73 -16.29
CA SER A 174 1.23 -11.52 -17.52
C SER A 174 1.54 -10.06 -17.87
N MET A 175 1.15 -9.10 -17.02
CA MET A 175 1.41 -7.69 -17.20
C MET A 175 2.83 -7.35 -16.73
N GLN A 176 3.52 -6.49 -17.47
CA GLN A 176 4.83 -5.93 -17.07
C GLN A 176 4.62 -4.69 -16.16
N HIS A 177 5.71 -4.10 -15.65
CA HIS A 177 5.68 -2.97 -14.70
C HIS A 177 4.81 -1.76 -15.12
N GLY A 178 4.54 -1.60 -16.42
CA GLY A 178 3.59 -0.61 -16.94
C GLY A 178 3.20 -0.94 -18.38
N THR A 179 2.26 -0.18 -18.94
CA THR A 179 1.79 -0.39 -20.32
C THR A 179 2.94 -0.27 -21.32
N GLY A 180 3.19 -1.32 -22.08
CA GLY A 180 4.25 -1.39 -23.09
C GLY A 180 3.80 -0.88 -24.46
N ASN A 181 4.78 -0.53 -25.30
CA ASN A 181 4.51 -0.23 -26.71
C ASN A 181 4.64 -1.52 -27.54
N PRO A 182 3.55 -2.03 -28.15
CA PRO A 182 3.59 -3.29 -28.91
C PRO A 182 4.42 -3.20 -30.20
N ALA A 183 4.79 -1.99 -30.64
CA ALA A 183 5.66 -1.76 -31.78
C ALA A 183 7.15 -1.63 -31.40
N SER A 184 7.49 -1.66 -30.10
CA SER A 184 8.85 -1.53 -29.61
C SER A 184 9.27 -2.76 -28.82
N LYS A 185 10.55 -3.14 -28.95
CA LYS A 185 11.18 -4.17 -28.11
C LYS A 185 11.88 -3.57 -26.88
N GLY A 186 12.07 -2.25 -26.86
CA GLY A 186 12.89 -1.57 -25.85
C GLY A 186 14.29 -2.22 -25.76
N ASN A 187 14.70 -2.55 -24.54
CA ASN A 187 15.99 -3.17 -24.25
C ASN A 187 15.97 -4.72 -24.32
N CYS A 188 14.86 -5.34 -24.71
CA CYS A 188 14.65 -6.78 -24.63
C CYS A 188 14.53 -7.43 -26.02
N GLN A 189 14.47 -8.76 -26.08
CA GLN A 189 14.38 -9.51 -27.34
C GLN A 189 12.96 -9.50 -27.96
N LEU A 190 11.93 -9.43 -27.13
CA LEU A 190 10.51 -9.49 -27.51
C LEU A 190 9.86 -8.10 -27.48
N PHE A 191 8.74 -7.94 -28.22
CA PHE A 191 7.92 -6.74 -28.15
C PHE A 191 7.30 -6.56 -26.76
N GLN A 192 7.10 -5.31 -26.35
CA GLN A 192 6.54 -5.00 -25.03
C GLN A 192 5.04 -5.34 -24.97
N ASN A 193 4.57 -5.72 -23.78
CA ASN A 193 3.17 -6.08 -23.56
C ASN A 193 2.26 -4.82 -23.53
N PRO A 194 1.27 -4.66 -24.42
CA PRO A 194 0.39 -3.50 -24.47
C PRO A 194 -0.76 -3.52 -23.46
N LEU A 195 -0.83 -4.52 -22.58
CA LEU A 195 -1.88 -4.63 -21.57
C LEU A 195 -1.96 -3.36 -20.70
N ASP A 196 -3.16 -2.81 -20.55
CA ASP A 196 -3.44 -1.57 -19.83
C ASP A 196 -4.27 -1.82 -18.57
N GLN A 197 -3.78 -1.31 -17.45
CA GLN A 197 -4.36 -1.42 -16.12
C GLN A 197 -5.36 -0.31 -15.78
N GLN A 198 -5.38 0.80 -16.54
CA GLN A 198 -6.11 2.01 -16.14
C GLN A 198 -7.61 1.77 -15.94
N GLY A 199 -8.23 0.93 -16.78
CA GLY A 199 -9.63 0.55 -16.63
C GLY A 199 -9.92 -0.13 -15.29
N VAL A 200 -9.04 -1.06 -14.87
CA VAL A 200 -9.14 -1.76 -13.59
C VAL A 200 -8.92 -0.79 -12.43
N GLN A 201 -7.90 0.07 -12.50
CA GLN A 201 -7.62 1.05 -11.44
C GLN A 201 -8.81 2.00 -11.23
N ARG A 202 -9.40 2.54 -12.31
CA ARG A 202 -10.57 3.42 -12.22
C ARG A 202 -11.76 2.72 -11.59
N ALA A 203 -12.05 1.48 -12.00
CA ALA A 203 -13.14 0.70 -11.42
C ALA A 203 -12.95 0.46 -9.91
N LEU A 204 -11.72 0.10 -9.51
CA LEU A 204 -11.39 -0.14 -8.10
C LEU A 204 -11.35 1.14 -7.27
N PHE A 205 -10.96 2.29 -7.85
CA PHE A 205 -11.01 3.59 -7.17
C PHE A 205 -12.46 3.99 -6.85
N VAL A 206 -13.38 3.80 -7.80
CA VAL A 206 -14.82 4.02 -7.55
C VAL A 206 -15.34 3.09 -6.46
N ALA A 207 -14.99 1.79 -6.53
CA ALA A 207 -15.40 0.81 -5.53
C ALA A 207 -14.86 1.14 -4.12
N LEU A 208 -13.62 1.66 -4.02
CA LEU A 208 -13.01 2.12 -2.78
C LEU A 208 -13.82 3.26 -2.14
N GLY A 209 -14.27 4.23 -2.94
CA GLY A 209 -15.10 5.35 -2.48
C GLY A 209 -16.50 4.92 -2.01
N CYS A 210 -17.10 3.92 -2.65
CA CYS A 210 -18.44 3.42 -2.30
C CYS A 210 -18.47 2.61 -0.99
N ARG A 211 -17.34 2.08 -0.52
CA ARG A 211 -17.30 1.42 0.79
C ARG A 211 -17.50 2.45 1.90
N ARG A 212 -18.58 2.28 2.67
CA ARG A 212 -18.69 2.89 4.00
C ARG A 212 -17.79 2.08 4.95
N PRO A 213 -17.06 2.73 5.89
CA PRO A 213 -16.33 2.00 6.91
C PRO A 213 -17.28 1.01 7.55
N ALA A 214 -16.93 -0.26 7.48
CA ALA A 214 -17.78 -1.33 7.95
C ALA A 214 -17.92 -1.19 9.46
N SER A 215 -19.05 -0.70 9.95
CA SER A 215 -19.58 -1.29 11.18
C SER A 215 -19.70 -2.78 10.87
N LEU A 216 -18.96 -3.61 11.60
CA LEU A 216 -18.96 -5.07 11.50
C LEU A 216 -20.39 -5.64 11.38
N ARG A 217 -20.92 -5.71 10.16
CA ARG A 217 -22.05 -6.58 9.84
C ARG A 217 -21.44 -7.77 9.14
N SER A 218 -21.32 -8.84 9.92
CA SER A 218 -21.18 -10.21 9.46
C SER A 218 -21.98 -10.39 8.17
N PHE A 219 -21.31 -10.57 7.05
CA PHE A 219 -21.92 -11.17 5.87
C PHE A 219 -22.06 -12.65 6.21
N ARG A 220 -23.24 -13.04 6.71
CA ARG A 220 -23.67 -14.45 6.65
C ARG A 220 -23.73 -14.82 5.17
N ARG A 221 -22.79 -15.67 4.74
CA ARG A 221 -22.96 -16.46 3.51
C ARG A 221 -24.18 -17.36 3.74
N GLU A 222 -25.31 -17.03 3.15
CA GLU A 222 -26.35 -18.02 2.88
C GLU A 222 -25.78 -18.97 1.82
N ARG A 223 -25.60 -20.22 2.22
CA ARG A 223 -25.36 -21.33 1.29
C ARG A 223 -26.73 -21.73 0.75
N SER A 224 -26.88 -21.67 -0.57
CA SER A 224 -27.82 -22.53 -1.31
C SER A 224 -27.13 -23.83 -1.66
#